data_AF-A0A7W7RDY2-F1
#
_entry.id   AF-A0A7W7RDY2-F1
#
_cell.length_a   1.000
_cell.length_b   1.000
_cell.length_c   1.000
_cell.angle_alpha   90.00
_cell.angle_beta   90.00
_cell.angle_gamma   90.00
#
_symmetry.space_group_name_H-M   'P 1'
#
loop_
_entity.id
_entity.type
_entity.pdbx_description
1 polymer ?
#
loop_
_entity_poly.entity_id
_entity_poly.type
_entity_poly.pdbx_seq_one_letter_code
_entity_poly.pdbx_strand_id
1 'polypeptide(L)'
;MQVVVPVKLQPPPEVASALRAELTGCNDGANYVSTVAFETGTMREYALRKLVYAELRERGIKSAAAQRLIKKTVDAYTTLRANIRAGNFGRPGAKRRSRAESKPIAFRADAAQAYDHRNMGWDIGAQTVAITTMSGRMKGYRLPAARNSSRPSRGTAKAKPT
;
A
#
# COMPACT_ATOMS: atom_id res chain seq x y z
N MET A 1 3.20 -20.21 -10.13
CA MET A 1 2.78 -20.26 -8.71
C MET A 1 3.62 -19.23 -7.95
N GLN A 2 3.00 -18.25 -7.29
CA GLN A 2 3.71 -17.21 -6.53
C GLN A 2 3.54 -17.48 -5.03
N VAL A 3 4.65 -17.57 -4.29
CA VAL A 3 4.63 -17.70 -2.83
C VAL A 3 4.54 -16.31 -2.22
N VAL A 4 3.53 -16.09 -1.37
CA VAL A 4 3.35 -14.83 -0.63
C VAL A 4 3.63 -15.10 0.84
N VAL A 5 4.60 -14.37 1.40
CA VAL A 5 4.96 -14.48 2.81
C VAL A 5 4.62 -13.16 3.52
N PRO A 6 3.72 -13.15 4.51
CA PRO A 6 3.51 -11.97 5.34
C PRO A 6 4.70 -11.78 6.29
N VAL A 7 5.29 -10.59 6.27
CA VAL A 7 6.42 -10.23 7.14
C VAL A 7 5.98 -9.11 8.08
N LYS A 8 6.23 -9.28 9.38
CA LYS A 8 6.01 -8.23 10.39
C LYS A 8 7.34 -7.54 10.70
N LEU A 9 7.49 -6.29 10.32
CA LEU A 9 8.67 -5.51 10.72
C LEU A 9 8.55 -5.09 12.20
N GLN A 10 9.65 -5.18 12.95
CA GLN A 10 9.77 -4.66 14.31
C GLN A 10 10.77 -3.49 14.36
N PRO A 11 10.43 -2.34 13.74
CA PRO A 11 11.31 -1.19 13.76
C PRO A 11 11.38 -0.55 15.16
N PRO A 12 12.49 0.14 15.51
CA PRO A 12 12.53 1.02 16.67
C PRO A 12 11.42 2.08 16.64
N PRO A 13 10.97 2.60 17.79
CA PRO A 13 9.85 3.54 17.87
C PRO A 13 9.99 4.77 16.96
N GLU A 14 11.20 5.35 16.87
CA GLU A 14 11.50 6.51 16.02
C GLU A 14 11.23 6.22 14.54
N VAL A 15 11.66 5.05 14.09
CA VAL A 15 11.47 4.58 12.71
C VAL A 15 10.00 4.24 12.46
N ALA A 16 9.34 3.62 13.43
CA ALA A 16 7.91 3.34 13.34
C ALA A 16 7.10 4.64 13.21
N SER A 17 7.52 5.71 13.90
CA SER A 17 6.92 7.04 13.77
C SER A 17 7.17 7.63 12.37
N ALA A 18 8.41 7.59 11.89
CA ALA A 18 8.77 8.07 10.55
C ALA A 18 7.99 7.33 9.43
N LEU A 19 7.82 6.01 9.55
CA LEU A 19 7.02 5.21 8.60
C LEU A 19 5.54 5.56 8.64
N ARG A 20 4.99 5.88 9.82
CA ARG A 20 3.60 6.33 9.93
C ARG A 20 3.41 7.72 9.34
N ALA A 21 4.33 8.64 9.59
CA ALA A 21 4.29 9.97 8.98
C ALA A 21 4.36 9.89 7.45
N GLU A 22 5.23 9.03 6.91
CA GLU A 22 5.31 8.72 5.48
C GLU A 22 3.98 8.20 4.94
N LEU A 23 3.37 7.25 5.64
CA LEU A 23 2.12 6.63 5.24
C LEU A 23 1.00 7.67 5.17
N THR A 24 0.86 8.49 6.21
CA THR A 24 -0.11 9.58 6.26
C THR A 24 0.14 10.58 5.13
N GLY A 25 1.37 11.07 4.96
CA GLY A 25 1.70 12.03 3.91
C GLY A 25 1.47 11.49 2.49
N CYS A 26 1.75 10.20 2.26
CA CYS A 26 1.43 9.53 1.00
C CYS A 26 -0.09 9.42 0.76
N ASN A 27 -0.86 9.04 1.78
CA ASN A 27 -2.31 8.93 1.66
C ASN A 27 -2.99 10.30 1.50
N ASP A 28 -2.47 11.34 2.15
CA ASP A 28 -2.89 12.72 1.94
C ASP A 28 -2.56 13.20 0.52
N GLY A 29 -1.39 12.84 0.00
CA GLY A 29 -1.04 13.04 -1.41
C GLY A 29 -2.02 12.33 -2.36
N ALA A 30 -2.41 11.09 -2.06
CA ALA A 30 -3.41 10.37 -2.85
C ALA A 30 -4.80 11.03 -2.80
N ASN A 31 -5.19 11.57 -1.63
CA ASN A 31 -6.42 12.33 -1.46
C ASN A 31 -6.40 13.60 -2.32
N TYR A 32 -5.31 14.35 -2.33
CA TYR A 32 -5.14 15.50 -3.22
C TYR A 32 -5.29 15.09 -4.70
N VAL A 33 -4.61 14.03 -5.14
CA VAL A 33 -4.73 13.53 -6.52
C VAL A 33 -6.16 13.12 -6.84
N SER A 34 -6.87 12.53 -5.88
CA SER A 34 -8.27 12.12 -6.02
C SER A 34 -9.21 13.31 -6.17
N THR A 35 -8.98 14.40 -5.44
CA THR A 35 -9.70 15.66 -5.58
C THR A 35 -9.49 16.25 -6.97
N VAL A 36 -8.22 16.39 -7.41
CA VAL A 36 -7.93 16.92 -8.76
C VAL A 36 -8.54 16.04 -9.85
N ALA A 37 -8.47 14.71 -9.72
CA ALA A 37 -9.07 13.79 -10.68
C ALA A 37 -10.60 13.94 -10.74
N PHE A 38 -11.25 14.18 -9.60
CA PHE A 38 -12.69 14.40 -9.51
C PHE A 38 -13.10 15.73 -10.14
N GLU A 39 -12.44 16.83 -9.75
CA GLU A 39 -12.75 18.18 -10.21
C GLU A 39 -12.52 18.35 -11.73
N THR A 40 -11.45 17.76 -12.24
CA THR A 40 -11.10 17.83 -13.67
C THR A 40 -11.75 16.74 -14.52
N GLY A 41 -12.44 15.78 -13.90
CA GLY A 41 -12.97 14.59 -14.57
C GLY A 41 -11.90 13.67 -15.20
N THR A 42 -10.62 13.88 -14.88
CA THR A 42 -9.50 13.20 -15.53
C THR A 42 -9.10 11.93 -14.79
N MET A 43 -9.40 10.78 -15.40
CA MET A 43 -9.06 9.46 -14.85
C MET A 43 -7.97 8.72 -15.63
N ARG A 44 -7.32 9.39 -16.58
CA ARG A 44 -6.21 8.82 -17.35
C ARG A 44 -4.89 9.16 -16.67
N GLU A 45 -4.10 8.13 -16.35
CA GLU A 45 -2.83 8.26 -15.61
C GLU A 45 -1.90 9.33 -16.17
N TYR A 46 -1.65 9.30 -17.48
CA TYR A 46 -0.76 10.27 -18.13
C TYR A 46 -1.26 11.71 -18.04
N ALA A 47 -2.57 11.93 -18.22
CA ALA A 47 -3.18 13.25 -18.14
C ALA A 47 -3.16 13.76 -16.69
N LEU A 48 -3.52 12.91 -15.73
CA LEU A 48 -3.52 13.24 -14.32
C LEU A 48 -2.11 13.57 -13.81
N ARG A 49 -1.09 12.84 -14.28
CA ARG A 49 0.32 13.10 -13.96
C ARG A 49 0.74 14.52 -14.32
N LYS A 50 0.30 15.07 -15.46
CA LYS A 50 0.63 16.44 -15.85
C LYS A 50 0.08 17.48 -14.87
N LEU A 51 -1.08 17.19 -14.25
CA LEU A 51 -1.77 18.10 -13.35
C LEU A 51 -1.17 18.06 -11.93
N VAL A 52 -0.81 16.88 -11.44
CA VAL A 52 -0.53 16.69 -10.00
C VAL A 52 0.95 16.50 -9.68
N TYR A 53 1.80 16.18 -10.67
CA TYR A 53 3.18 15.78 -10.39
C TYR A 53 3.99 16.88 -9.72
N ALA A 54 3.88 18.13 -10.18
CA ALA A 54 4.60 19.25 -9.59
C ALA A 54 4.24 19.45 -8.11
N GLU A 55 2.95 19.55 -7.81
CA GLU A 55 2.44 19.67 -6.43
C GLU A 55 2.90 18.51 -5.53
N LEU A 56 2.82 17.26 -6.03
CA LEU A 56 3.28 16.11 -5.24
C LEU A 56 4.78 16.23 -4.88
N ARG A 57 5.59 16.79 -5.78
CA ARG A 57 7.02 17.02 -5.52
C ARG A 57 7.24 18.15 -4.52
N GLU A 58 6.45 19.22 -4.58
CA GLU A 58 6.47 20.33 -3.62
C GLU A 58 6.08 19.87 -2.20
N ARG A 59 5.15 18.90 -2.09
CA ARG A 59 4.80 18.23 -0.84
C ARG A 59 5.90 17.29 -0.30
N GLY A 60 7.06 17.23 -0.95
CA GLY A 60 8.19 16.38 -0.57
C GLY A 60 8.05 14.92 -1.00
N ILE A 61 7.01 14.54 -1.75
CA ILE A 61 6.77 13.15 -2.12
C ILE A 61 7.77 12.72 -3.20
N LYS A 62 8.49 11.63 -2.95
CA LYS A 62 9.50 11.09 -3.88
C LYS A 62 8.92 10.74 -5.24
N SER A 63 9.69 10.90 -6.32
CA SER A 63 9.23 10.69 -7.70
C SER A 63 8.56 9.32 -7.92
N ALA A 64 9.15 8.25 -7.39
CA ALA A 64 8.58 6.91 -7.46
C ALA A 64 7.27 6.77 -6.65
N ALA A 65 7.20 7.40 -5.47
CA ALA A 65 6.00 7.44 -4.67
C ALA A 65 4.90 8.23 -5.39
N ALA A 66 5.21 9.41 -5.94
CA ALA A 66 4.27 10.23 -6.69
C ALA A 66 3.62 9.46 -7.85
N GLN A 67 4.41 8.75 -8.67
CA GLN A 67 3.87 7.90 -9.74
C GLN A 67 2.92 6.81 -9.19
N ARG A 68 3.29 6.16 -8.09
CA ARG A 68 2.46 5.13 -7.44
C ARG A 68 1.17 5.69 -6.87
N LEU A 69 1.18 6.90 -6.30
CA LEU A 69 -0.04 7.56 -5.81
C LEU A 69 -0.99 7.88 -6.95
N ILE A 70 -0.48 8.40 -8.07
CA ILE A 70 -1.28 8.66 -9.27
C ILE A 70 -1.93 7.35 -9.76
N LYS A 71 -1.13 6.29 -9.89
CA LYS A 71 -1.63 4.98 -10.30
C LYS A 71 -2.67 4.43 -9.32
N LYS A 72 -2.39 4.49 -8.01
CA LYS A 72 -3.32 4.08 -6.93
C LYS A 72 -4.67 4.77 -7.06
N THR A 73 -4.68 6.07 -7.33
CA THR A 73 -5.91 6.84 -7.53
C THR A 73 -6.66 6.41 -8.79
N VAL A 74 -5.97 6.24 -9.91
CA VAL A 74 -6.57 5.76 -11.17
C VAL A 74 -7.18 4.36 -11.01
N ASP A 75 -6.46 3.45 -10.36
CA ASP A 75 -6.92 2.07 -10.12
C ASP A 75 -8.13 2.07 -9.15
N ALA A 76 -8.18 2.98 -8.17
CA ALA A 76 -9.33 3.14 -7.28
C ALA A 76 -10.59 3.60 -8.04
N TYR A 77 -10.47 4.60 -8.93
CA TYR A 77 -11.60 5.03 -9.76
C TYR A 77 -12.03 3.96 -10.77
N THR A 78 -11.07 3.20 -11.31
CA THR A 78 -11.35 2.04 -12.17
C THR A 78 -12.18 1.00 -11.42
N THR A 79 -11.78 0.70 -10.17
CA THR A 79 -12.50 -0.22 -9.28
C THR A 79 -13.89 0.31 -8.94
N LEU A 80 -14.03 1.61 -8.63
CA LEU A 80 -15.33 2.24 -8.36
C LEU A 80 -16.28 2.07 -9.56
N ARG A 81 -15.81 2.39 -10.78
CA ARG A 81 -16.59 2.26 -12.02
C ARG A 81 -16.99 0.81 -12.29
N ALA A 82 -16.08 -0.14 -12.07
CA ALA A 82 -16.38 -1.56 -12.22
C ALA A 82 -17.46 -2.02 -11.24
N ASN A 83 -17.37 -1.61 -9.96
CA ASN A 83 -18.38 -1.94 -8.95
C ASN A 83 -19.74 -1.30 -9.23
N ILE A 84 -19.78 -0.07 -9.76
CA ILE A 84 -21.02 0.56 -10.21
C ILE A 84 -21.66 -0.23 -11.35
N ARG A 85 -20.86 -0.63 -12.35
CA ARG A 85 -21.32 -1.44 -13.49
C ARG A 85 -21.84 -2.81 -13.05
N ALA A 86 -21.18 -3.43 -12.07
CA ALA A 86 -21.60 -4.70 -11.49
C ALA A 86 -22.87 -4.60 -10.62
N GLY A 87 -23.38 -3.39 -10.35
CA GLY A 87 -24.56 -3.19 -9.52
C GLY A 87 -24.31 -3.27 -8.01
N ASN A 88 -23.05 -3.31 -7.57
CA ASN A 88 -22.69 -3.41 -6.14
C ASN A 88 -23.10 -2.17 -5.31
N PHE A 89 -23.43 -1.06 -5.98
CA PHE A 89 -23.95 0.17 -5.37
C PHE A 89 -25.48 0.33 -5.53
N GLY A 90 -26.16 -0.69 -6.06
CA GLY A 90 -27.60 -0.69 -6.32
C GLY A 90 -27.97 -0.20 -7.72
N ARG A 91 -29.28 -0.18 -7.99
CA ARG A 91 -29.86 0.26 -9.27
C ARG A 91 -29.51 1.73 -9.60
N PRO A 92 -29.57 2.15 -10.87
CA PRO A 92 -29.51 3.57 -11.24
C PRO A 92 -30.47 4.41 -10.37
N GLY A 93 -29.98 5.54 -9.83
CA GLY A 93 -30.74 6.40 -8.93
C GLY A 93 -30.77 5.98 -7.46
N ALA A 94 -30.17 4.84 -7.08
CA ALA A 94 -30.05 4.46 -5.68
C ALA A 94 -29.18 5.49 -4.91
N LYS A 95 -29.64 5.91 -3.72
CA LYS A 95 -28.92 6.87 -2.86
C LYS A 95 -27.45 6.49 -2.64
N ARG A 96 -27.16 5.19 -2.49
CA ARG A 96 -25.80 4.66 -2.29
C ARG A 96 -24.90 4.89 -3.50
N ARG A 97 -25.43 4.72 -4.71
CA ARG A 97 -24.73 5.00 -5.97
C ARG A 97 -24.48 6.49 -6.14
N SER A 98 -25.52 7.31 -5.99
CA SER A 98 -25.40 8.77 -6.08
C SER A 98 -24.33 9.31 -5.13
N ARG A 99 -24.30 8.83 -3.87
CA ARG A 99 -23.28 9.22 -2.89
C ARG A 99 -21.86 8.77 -3.25
N ALA A 100 -21.72 7.66 -3.96
CA ALA A 100 -20.41 7.15 -4.39
C ALA A 100 -19.87 7.92 -5.61
N GLU A 101 -20.76 8.39 -6.48
CA GLU A 101 -20.42 9.16 -7.68
C GLU A 101 -20.26 10.67 -7.40
N SER A 102 -20.84 11.19 -6.30
CA SER A 102 -20.90 12.64 -6.02
C SER A 102 -19.69 13.21 -5.29
N LYS A 103 -18.65 12.43 -5.00
CA LYS A 103 -17.50 12.89 -4.22
C LYS A 103 -16.21 12.19 -4.63
N PRO A 104 -15.05 12.82 -4.41
CA PRO A 104 -13.77 12.15 -4.61
C PRO A 104 -13.61 10.92 -3.71
N ILE A 105 -12.82 9.95 -4.19
CA ILE A 105 -12.42 8.80 -3.38
C ILE A 105 -11.50 9.28 -2.26
N ALA A 106 -11.80 8.90 -1.02
CA ALA A 106 -10.96 9.19 0.13
C ALA A 106 -10.14 7.96 0.54
N PHE A 107 -8.83 8.14 0.66
CA PHE A 107 -7.87 7.21 1.24
C PHE A 107 -7.74 7.52 2.73
N ARG A 108 -7.85 6.47 3.56
CA ARG A 108 -7.61 6.61 5.01
C ARG A 108 -6.14 6.93 5.25
N ALA A 109 -5.85 7.74 6.27
CA ALA A 109 -4.49 8.10 6.66
C ALA A 109 -3.61 6.86 6.93
N ASP A 110 -4.19 5.82 7.52
CA ASP A 110 -3.55 4.54 7.85
C ASP A 110 -3.71 3.46 6.76
N ALA A 111 -4.25 3.80 5.58
CA ALA A 111 -4.45 2.84 4.51
C ALA A 111 -3.11 2.28 4.03
N ALA A 112 -3.05 0.96 3.83
CA ALA A 112 -1.83 0.29 3.38
C ALA A 112 -1.25 0.92 2.11
N GLN A 113 0.09 1.04 2.09
CA GLN A 113 0.85 1.51 0.95
C GLN A 113 1.63 0.35 0.34
N ALA A 114 1.52 0.20 -0.98
CA ALA A 114 2.33 -0.78 -1.69
C ALA A 114 3.80 -0.33 -1.68
N TYR A 115 4.72 -1.28 -1.59
CA TYR A 115 6.14 -1.12 -1.87
C TYR A 115 6.54 -2.14 -2.95
N ASP A 116 7.49 -1.79 -3.84
CA ASP A 116 8.10 -2.72 -4.80
C ASP A 116 9.62 -2.69 -4.69
N HIS A 117 10.30 -3.44 -5.56
CA HIS A 117 11.75 -3.53 -5.68
C HIS A 117 12.46 -2.18 -5.88
N ARG A 118 11.75 -1.10 -6.28
CA ARG A 118 12.34 0.23 -6.47
C ARG A 118 12.45 0.99 -5.15
N ASN A 119 11.49 0.78 -4.27
CA ASN A 119 11.38 1.50 -2.99
C ASN A 119 11.64 0.59 -1.77
N MET A 120 11.83 -0.71 -2.00
CA MET A 120 12.14 -1.69 -0.97
C MET A 120 13.18 -2.68 -1.50
N GLY A 121 14.20 -2.94 -0.69
CA GLY A 121 15.24 -3.93 -0.97
C GLY A 121 15.39 -4.90 0.19
N TRP A 122 15.63 -6.17 -0.12
CA TRP A 122 15.86 -7.22 0.86
C TRP A 122 17.34 -7.60 0.86
N ASP A 123 17.91 -7.74 2.04
CA ASP A 123 19.17 -8.44 2.26
C ASP A 123 18.85 -9.72 3.04
N ILE A 124 18.76 -10.84 2.32
CA ILE A 124 18.38 -12.12 2.91
C ILE A 124 19.53 -12.68 3.76
N GLY A 125 20.79 -12.44 3.37
CA GLY A 125 21.96 -12.89 4.12
C GLY A 125 22.07 -12.20 5.47
N ALA A 126 21.83 -10.88 5.50
CA ALA A 126 21.78 -10.11 6.75
C ALA A 126 20.41 -10.16 7.44
N GLN A 127 19.41 -10.82 6.85
CA GLN A 127 18.01 -10.80 7.28
C GLN A 127 17.47 -9.39 7.50
N THR A 128 17.77 -8.44 6.62
CA THR A 128 17.30 -7.05 6.74
C THR A 128 16.48 -6.57 5.56
N VAL A 129 15.70 -5.52 5.79
CA VAL A 129 15.01 -4.76 4.74
C VAL A 129 15.47 -3.29 4.74
N ALA A 130 15.58 -2.73 3.54
CA ALA A 130 15.76 -1.31 3.32
C ALA A 130 14.51 -0.74 2.64
N ILE A 131 13.99 0.38 3.16
CA ILE A 131 12.78 1.04 2.65
C ILE A 131 13.11 2.50 2.36
N THR A 132 12.77 2.94 1.15
CA THR A 132 12.85 4.36 0.77
C THR A 132 11.62 5.08 1.30
N THR A 133 11.83 6.11 2.13
CA THR A 133 10.82 7.03 2.68
C THR A 133 11.10 8.46 2.22
N MET A 134 10.22 9.44 2.43
CA MET A 134 10.47 10.86 2.14
C MET A 134 11.74 11.37 2.84
N SER A 135 11.98 10.96 4.10
CA SER A 135 13.14 11.37 4.89
C SER A 135 14.48 10.73 4.49
N GLY A 136 14.49 9.72 3.60
CA GLY A 136 15.74 9.07 3.20
C GLY A 136 15.58 7.61 2.82
N ARG A 137 16.69 6.90 2.68
CA ARG A 137 16.66 5.44 2.58
C ARG A 137 16.95 4.86 3.95
N MET A 138 15.94 4.29 4.57
CA MET A 138 16.08 3.60 5.84
C MET A 138 16.64 2.19 5.59
N LYS A 139 17.61 1.75 6.39
CA LYS A 139 18.35 0.48 6.20
C LYS A 139 18.41 -0.32 7.49
N GLY A 140 18.63 -1.64 7.37
CA GLY A 140 19.08 -2.48 8.48
C GLY A 140 17.99 -3.02 9.39
N TYR A 141 16.71 -3.00 9.00
CA TYR A 141 15.64 -3.55 9.85
C TYR A 141 15.59 -5.06 9.78
N ARG A 142 15.84 -5.71 10.90
CA ARG A 142 15.76 -7.17 10.98
C ARG A 142 14.36 -7.66 10.64
N LEU A 143 14.33 -8.62 9.75
CA LEU A 143 13.26 -9.58 9.63
C LEU A 143 13.15 -10.33 10.96
N PRO A 144 11.98 -10.42 11.60
CA PRO A 144 11.83 -11.42 12.63
C PRO A 144 12.09 -12.78 11.99
N ALA A 145 13.01 -13.56 12.57
CA ALA A 145 13.16 -14.95 12.19
C ALA A 145 11.77 -15.60 12.27
N ALA A 146 11.37 -16.31 11.22
CA ALA A 146 10.16 -17.12 11.29
C ALA A 146 10.30 -18.03 12.52
N ARG A 147 9.38 -17.92 13.48
CA ARG A 147 9.23 -19.00 14.47
C ARG A 147 8.86 -20.22 13.65
N ASN A 148 9.79 -21.13 13.42
CA ASN A 148 9.47 -22.46 12.97
C ASN A 148 8.53 -23.05 14.02
N SER A 149 7.22 -23.04 13.76
CA SER A 149 6.27 -23.83 14.54
C SER A 149 6.38 -25.30 14.12
N SER A 150 7.59 -25.88 14.18
CA SER A 150 7.76 -27.32 14.20
C SER A 150 7.58 -27.77 15.64
N ARG A 151 6.33 -27.96 16.05
CA ARG A 151 6.02 -28.72 17.27
C ARG A 151 6.24 -30.20 16.90
N PRO A 152 7.24 -30.90 17.44
CA PRO A 152 7.41 -32.31 17.12
C PRO A 152 6.23 -33.08 17.73
N SER A 153 5.42 -33.73 16.87
CA SER A 153 4.47 -34.74 17.31
C SER A 153 5.27 -35.89 17.93
N ARG A 154 5.08 -36.14 19.24
CA ARG A 154 5.58 -37.36 19.88
C ARG A 154 4.86 -38.56 19.25
N GLY A 155 5.49 -39.20 18.27
CA GLY A 155 5.13 -40.53 17.81
C GLY A 155 5.72 -41.58 18.74
N THR A 156 4.85 -42.36 19.36
CA THR A 156 5.18 -43.49 20.23
C THR A 156 5.91 -44.60 19.47
N ALA A 157 7.13 -44.93 19.87
CA ALA A 157 7.78 -46.17 19.48
C ALA A 157 7.44 -47.27 20.49
N LYS A 158 6.68 -48.30 20.06
CA LYS A 158 6.56 -49.58 20.77
C LYS A 158 7.65 -50.51 20.24
N ALA A 159 8.59 -50.91 21.08
CA ALA A 159 9.46 -52.05 20.84
C ALA A 159 8.85 -53.30 21.51
N LYS A 160 8.80 -54.41 20.78
CA LYS A 160 8.34 -55.73 21.24
C LYS A 160 9.58 -56.54 21.66
N PRO A 161 9.58 -57.25 22.80
CA PRO A 161 10.75 -58.00 23.23
C PRO A 161 10.75 -59.42 22.62
N THR A 162 11.95 -59.91 22.32
CA THR A 162 12.32 -61.33 22.32
C THR A 162 13.01 -61.65 23.64
#